data_AF-A0A1C5SV23-F1
#
_entry.id   AF-A0A1C5SV23-F1
#
_cell.length_a   1.000
_cell.length_b   1.000
_cell.length_c   1.000
_cell.angle_alpha   90.00
_cell.angle_beta   90.00
_cell.angle_gamma   90.00
#
_symmetry.space_group_name_H-M   'P 1'
#
loop_
_entity.id
_entity.type
_entity.pdbx_description
1 polymer ?
#
loop_
_entity_poly.entity_id
_entity_poly.type
_entity_poly.pdbx_seq_one_letter_code
_entity_poly.pdbx_strand_id
1 'polypeptide(L)'
;MGLTAGSTGKHAVDQGLIIQKQTPQDRVIALAGNPNVGKSTVFNELTGMNQHTGNWPGKTVSNAQGSYTYHRQNYILVDLPGTYSLMSHSVEEETARDFLCFGESDAVVVVCDATCLERNLNLVLQTMEITTQVIVCVNLMDEAEKKKICVDLAVLQDLLGVPVVPASARSGKGLDLLMRTIEQVCSGELCPTPLRVTYLPALRQAAGLIKERLATKESKISADWASYRLLEQDQALTEKLTACFQLTDAEQAELEQCIEKAKAQLAEKGIDEDHIQDKIVSCIVLMGEGICNDCVHDNKDCSDSRDRKLDRILTSRLTGIPIMILLLMGIFWLTITGANYPSQLLSDGLFWIQDRLTDLFHWLNAPEWLHGALVLGVYRVLAWVVSVMLPPMAIFFPLFTLLEDFGYLPRVAFNLDHYFKKAKTCGKQSLTMCMVYTNL
;
A
#
# COMPACT_ATOMS: atom_id res chain seq x y z
N MET A 1 18.28 -9.51 36.23
CA MET A 1 18.87 -8.26 35.73
C MET A 1 20.33 -8.52 35.45
N GLY A 2 20.70 -8.76 34.20
CA GLY A 2 22.08 -8.99 33.81
C GLY A 2 22.21 -8.67 32.33
N LEU A 3 22.66 -7.45 32.03
CA LEU A 3 23.08 -7.06 30.70
C LEU A 3 24.40 -7.78 30.42
N THR A 4 24.35 -8.87 29.66
CA THR A 4 25.56 -9.56 29.18
C THR A 4 26.17 -8.77 28.02
N ALA A 5 27.50 -8.76 27.96
CA ALA A 5 28.33 -8.04 26.99
C ALA A 5 28.09 -8.42 25.50
N GLY A 6 27.22 -9.41 25.22
CA GLY A 6 26.71 -9.69 23.88
C GLY A 6 25.67 -8.67 23.37
N SER A 7 25.17 -7.77 24.23
CA SER A 7 24.17 -6.75 23.85
C SER A 7 24.76 -5.47 23.24
N THR A 8 26.09 -5.36 23.18
CA THR A 8 26.77 -4.15 22.69
C THR A 8 27.96 -4.54 21.80
N GLY A 9 27.69 -4.72 20.52
CA GLY A 9 28.72 -4.96 19.50
C GLY A 9 28.10 -5.16 18.12
N LYS A 10 28.89 -4.98 17.05
CA LYS A 10 28.50 -5.10 15.62
C LYS A 10 27.67 -6.35 15.25
N HIS A 11 27.65 -7.39 16.10
CA HIS A 11 26.82 -8.58 15.95
C HIS A 11 25.34 -8.39 16.33
N ALA A 12 24.96 -7.26 16.92
CA ALA A 12 23.57 -6.94 17.26
C ALA A 12 22.76 -6.36 16.08
N VAL A 13 23.38 -6.18 14.91
CA VAL A 13 22.79 -5.40 13.80
C VAL A 13 21.96 -6.24 12.81
N ASP A 14 22.02 -7.58 12.83
CA ASP A 14 21.41 -8.41 11.76
C ASP A 14 20.53 -9.58 12.23
N GLN A 15 20.04 -9.56 13.46
CA GLN A 15 19.01 -10.54 13.84
C GLN A 15 17.65 -10.02 13.35
N GLY A 16 17.10 -10.71 12.33
CA GLY A 16 15.78 -10.48 11.78
C GLY A 16 14.68 -10.45 12.85
N LEU A 17 13.46 -10.10 12.43
CA LEU A 17 12.32 -9.93 13.34
C LEU A 17 12.22 -11.07 14.36
N ILE A 18 12.31 -10.76 15.66
CA ILE A 18 12.13 -11.75 16.72
C ILE A 18 10.63 -12.05 16.83
N ILE A 19 10.20 -13.10 16.14
CA ILE A 19 8.83 -13.61 16.23
C ILE A 19 8.65 -14.26 17.59
N GLN A 20 7.76 -13.70 18.42
CA GLN A 20 7.48 -14.24 19.75
C GLN A 20 6.58 -15.48 19.65
N LYS A 21 7.18 -16.65 19.44
CA LYS A 21 6.49 -17.94 19.57
C LYS A 21 6.22 -18.24 21.05
N GLN A 22 4.96 -18.45 21.41
CA GLN A 22 4.54 -18.90 22.74
C GLN A 22 4.84 -20.40 22.92
N THR A 23 4.68 -21.17 21.85
CA THR A 23 5.05 -22.59 21.79
C THR A 23 5.86 -22.91 20.53
N PRO A 24 6.73 -23.93 20.55
CA PRO A 24 7.47 -24.35 19.35
C PRO A 24 6.57 -24.89 18.23
N GLN A 25 5.29 -25.16 18.51
CA GLN A 25 4.30 -25.60 17.52
C GLN A 25 3.60 -24.40 16.85
N ASP A 26 3.81 -23.18 17.33
CA ASP A 26 3.16 -21.99 16.77
C ASP A 26 3.58 -21.78 15.31
N ARG A 27 2.57 -21.61 14.45
CA ARG A 27 2.74 -21.40 13.02
C ARG A 27 2.79 -19.92 12.70
N VAL A 28 3.77 -19.51 11.91
CA VAL A 28 3.97 -18.12 11.51
C VAL A 28 3.35 -17.89 10.15
N ILE A 29 2.41 -16.96 10.07
CA ILE A 29 1.71 -16.59 8.85
C ILE A 29 2.06 -15.15 8.48
N ALA A 30 2.64 -14.95 7.31
CA ALA A 30 2.92 -13.62 6.80
C ALA A 30 1.71 -13.08 6.03
N LEU A 31 1.25 -11.86 6.35
CA LEU A 31 0.25 -11.15 5.57
C LEU A 31 0.95 -10.17 4.64
N ALA A 32 0.93 -10.44 3.34
CA ALA A 32 1.42 -9.56 2.30
C ALA A 32 0.22 -8.92 1.55
N GLY A 33 0.44 -7.80 0.88
CA GLY A 33 -0.61 -7.16 0.09
C GLY A 33 -0.25 -5.72 -0.28
N ASN A 34 -0.88 -5.23 -1.34
CA ASN A 34 -0.71 -3.83 -1.73
C ASN A 34 -1.29 -2.89 -0.65
N PRO A 35 -0.86 -1.62 -0.59
CA PRO A 35 -1.54 -0.61 0.21
C PRO A 35 -3.05 -0.54 -0.10
N ASN A 36 -3.87 -0.36 0.94
CA ASN A 36 -5.33 -0.18 0.85
C ASN A 36 -6.16 -1.38 0.37
N VAL A 37 -5.60 -2.60 0.31
CA VAL A 37 -6.37 -3.83 -0.03
C VAL A 37 -7.18 -4.42 1.13
N GLY A 38 -7.18 -3.74 2.29
CA GLY A 38 -7.80 -4.24 3.52
C GLY A 38 -6.98 -5.29 4.27
N LYS A 39 -5.67 -5.38 4.03
CA LYS A 39 -4.73 -6.25 4.78
C LYS A 39 -4.80 -6.02 6.29
N SER A 40 -4.72 -4.76 6.75
CA SER A 40 -4.85 -4.43 8.18
C SER A 40 -6.26 -4.72 8.72
N THR A 41 -7.29 -4.69 7.88
CA THR A 41 -8.65 -5.10 8.26
C THR A 41 -8.70 -6.61 8.49
N VAL A 42 -8.13 -7.42 7.59
CA VAL A 42 -8.00 -8.88 7.77
C VAL A 42 -7.21 -9.18 9.04
N PHE A 43 -6.09 -8.49 9.26
CA PHE A 43 -5.27 -8.64 10.45
C PHE A 43 -6.07 -8.35 11.73
N ASN A 44 -6.68 -7.16 11.84
CA ASN A 44 -7.42 -6.74 13.02
C ASN A 44 -8.62 -7.66 13.33
N GLU A 45 -9.34 -8.11 12.30
CA GLU A 45 -10.50 -9.00 12.49
C GLU A 45 -10.09 -10.40 12.96
N LEU A 46 -8.91 -10.88 12.53
CA LEU A 46 -8.37 -12.16 13.01
C LEU A 46 -7.77 -12.01 14.42
N THR A 47 -6.93 -11.00 14.68
CA THR A 47 -6.18 -10.90 15.94
C THR A 47 -6.95 -10.22 17.07
N GLY A 48 -7.96 -9.40 16.74
CA GLY A 48 -8.71 -8.61 17.71
C GLY A 48 -7.78 -7.76 18.59
N MET A 49 -7.90 -7.89 19.91
CA MET A 49 -7.05 -7.16 20.87
C MET A 49 -5.67 -7.81 21.10
N ASN A 50 -5.41 -9.01 20.56
CA ASN A 50 -4.18 -9.77 20.82
C ASN A 50 -3.06 -9.39 19.83
N GLN A 51 -2.81 -8.10 19.68
CA GLN A 51 -1.81 -7.56 18.77
C GLN A 51 -0.75 -6.75 19.52
N HIS A 52 0.48 -6.82 19.04
CA HIS A 52 1.61 -6.04 19.50
C HIS A 52 2.20 -5.29 18.31
N THR A 53 2.31 -3.98 18.46
CA THR A 53 2.96 -3.12 17.47
C THR A 53 4.37 -2.77 17.94
N GLY A 54 5.34 -2.83 17.03
CA GLY A 54 6.73 -2.43 17.26
C GLY A 54 7.33 -1.83 15.99
N ASN A 55 8.66 -1.78 15.92
CA ASN A 55 9.39 -1.41 14.72
C ASN A 55 10.20 -2.62 14.22
N TRP A 56 10.40 -2.68 12.91
CA TRP A 56 11.33 -3.65 12.32
C TRP A 56 12.76 -3.37 12.80
N PRO A 57 13.56 -4.41 13.12
CA PRO A 57 14.93 -4.23 13.62
C PRO A 57 15.76 -3.32 12.71
N GLY A 58 16.35 -2.28 13.28
CA GLY A 58 17.20 -1.33 12.56
C GLY A 58 16.47 -0.40 11.57
N LYS A 59 15.13 -0.45 11.51
CA LYS A 59 14.33 0.34 10.54
C LYS A 59 13.23 1.15 11.25
N THR A 60 12.82 2.26 10.64
CA THR A 60 11.72 3.12 11.13
C THR A 60 10.34 2.64 10.71
N VAL A 61 10.25 1.46 10.10
CA VAL A 61 9.00 0.88 9.62
C VAL A 61 8.29 0.19 10.77
N SER A 62 7.01 0.48 10.96
CA SER A 62 6.18 -0.18 11.96
C SER A 62 5.94 -1.64 11.60
N ASN A 63 6.01 -2.53 12.57
CA ASN A 63 5.57 -3.91 12.48
C ASN A 63 4.35 -4.14 13.38
N ALA A 64 3.38 -4.93 12.91
CA ALA A 64 2.30 -5.44 13.75
C ALA A 64 2.32 -6.97 13.72
N GLN A 65 2.34 -7.58 14.90
CA GLN A 65 2.22 -9.02 15.08
C GLN A 65 1.03 -9.32 15.97
N GLY A 66 0.30 -10.39 15.72
CA GLY A 66 -0.82 -10.79 16.57
C GLY A 66 -1.00 -12.28 16.61
N SER A 67 -1.54 -12.77 17.72
CA SER A 67 -1.77 -14.19 17.94
C SER A 67 -3.25 -14.51 17.74
N TYR A 68 -3.53 -15.56 16.99
CA TYR A 68 -4.87 -16.09 16.78
C TYR A 68 -4.90 -17.60 17.04
N THR A 69 -5.88 -18.07 17.79
CA THR A 69 -6.05 -19.50 18.08
C THR A 69 -7.19 -20.07 17.25
N TYR A 70 -6.90 -21.07 16.43
CA TYR A 70 -7.87 -21.77 15.58
C TYR A 70 -7.76 -23.28 15.83
N HIS A 71 -8.89 -23.97 16.06
CA HIS A 71 -8.94 -25.42 16.38
C HIS A 71 -7.89 -25.94 17.39
N ARG A 72 -7.59 -25.15 18.43
CA ARG A 72 -6.58 -25.42 19.49
C ARG A 72 -5.11 -25.30 19.04
N GLN A 73 -4.85 -24.82 17.83
CA GLN A 73 -3.52 -24.45 17.34
C GLN A 73 -3.35 -22.93 17.38
N ASN A 74 -2.15 -22.48 17.74
CA ASN A 74 -1.80 -21.06 17.75
C ASN A 74 -1.12 -20.65 16.45
N TYR A 75 -1.60 -19.56 15.87
CA TYR A 75 -1.08 -18.91 14.68
C TYR A 75 -0.60 -17.51 15.04
N ILE A 76 0.60 -17.17 14.58
CA ILE A 76 1.19 -15.84 14.74
C ILE A 76 1.11 -15.17 13.38
N LEU A 77 0.22 -14.19 13.28
CA LEU A 77 0.04 -13.36 12.09
C LEU A 77 1.05 -12.21 12.17
N VAL A 78 1.84 -12.04 11.11
CA VAL A 78 2.78 -10.93 10.96
C VAL A 78 2.31 -10.07 9.81
N ASP A 79 1.98 -8.81 10.10
CA ASP A 79 1.53 -7.85 9.11
C ASP A 79 2.73 -7.21 8.41
N LEU A 80 2.95 -7.56 7.13
CA LEU A 80 4.01 -6.93 6.36
C LEU A 80 3.61 -5.52 5.93
N PRO A 81 4.57 -4.60 5.77
CA PRO A 81 4.30 -3.30 5.16
C PRO A 81 3.58 -3.48 3.81
N GLY A 82 2.63 -2.59 3.49
CA GLY A 82 1.93 -2.65 2.22
C GLY A 82 2.86 -2.29 1.07
N THR A 83 3.08 -3.21 0.13
CA THR A 83 4.07 -3.05 -0.96
C THR A 83 3.44 -3.41 -2.30
N TYR A 84 3.88 -2.75 -3.38
CA TYR A 84 3.40 -3.05 -4.74
C TYR A 84 4.33 -4.02 -5.49
N SER A 85 5.57 -4.13 -5.04
CA SER A 85 6.61 -4.99 -5.60
C SER A 85 7.57 -5.38 -4.47
N LEU A 86 8.27 -6.50 -4.64
CA LEU A 86 9.37 -6.95 -3.79
C LEU A 86 10.73 -6.52 -4.36
N MET A 87 10.73 -5.61 -5.35
CA MET A 87 11.93 -4.93 -5.81
C MET A 87 12.20 -3.73 -4.90
N SER A 88 13.35 -3.74 -4.21
CA SER A 88 13.70 -2.86 -3.10
C SER A 88 13.98 -1.42 -3.52
N HIS A 89 12.93 -0.66 -3.84
CA HIS A 89 13.02 0.79 -4.04
C HIS A 89 12.73 1.58 -2.77
N SER A 90 12.14 0.92 -1.76
CA SER A 90 11.81 1.51 -0.46
C SER A 90 12.19 0.58 0.70
N VAL A 91 12.33 1.17 1.89
CA VAL A 91 12.65 0.45 3.12
C VAL A 91 11.53 -0.53 3.46
N GLU A 92 10.28 -0.17 3.18
CA GLU A 92 9.10 -1.02 3.35
C GLU A 92 9.14 -2.25 2.44
N GLU A 93 9.46 -2.07 1.16
CA GLU A 93 9.60 -3.16 0.18
C GLU A 93 10.74 -4.11 0.53
N GLU A 94 11.90 -3.56 0.91
CA GLU A 94 13.04 -4.34 1.36
C GLU A 94 12.69 -5.16 2.60
N THR A 95 11.95 -4.57 3.55
CA THR A 95 11.53 -5.25 4.78
C THR A 95 10.54 -6.39 4.49
N ALA A 96 9.56 -6.16 3.62
CA ALA A 96 8.61 -7.20 3.21
C ALA A 96 9.34 -8.35 2.49
N ARG A 97 10.25 -8.04 1.56
CA ARG A 97 11.07 -9.02 0.86
C ARG A 97 11.92 -9.84 1.82
N ASP A 98 12.66 -9.19 2.71
CA ASP A 98 13.56 -9.86 3.64
C ASP A 98 12.78 -10.80 4.57
N PHE A 99 11.59 -10.41 5.03
CA PHE A 99 10.76 -11.29 5.84
C PHE A 99 10.22 -12.48 5.05
N LEU A 100 9.78 -12.28 3.79
CA LEU A 100 9.32 -13.39 2.95
C LEU A 100 10.44 -14.38 2.63
N CYS A 101 11.67 -13.91 2.44
CA CYS A 101 12.83 -14.74 2.14
C CYS A 101 13.42 -15.43 3.39
N PHE A 102 13.53 -14.70 4.51
CA PHE A 102 14.35 -15.09 5.65
C PHE A 102 13.58 -15.15 6.98
N GLY A 103 12.33 -14.70 7.02
CA GLY A 103 11.50 -14.64 8.24
C GLY A 103 10.88 -15.97 8.67
N GLU A 104 11.20 -17.07 7.99
CA GLU A 104 10.75 -18.44 8.31
C GLU A 104 9.23 -18.59 8.49
N SER A 105 8.44 -17.94 7.64
CA SER A 105 6.98 -18.12 7.63
C SER A 105 6.57 -19.53 7.15
N ASP A 106 5.59 -20.13 7.83
CA ASP A 106 5.00 -21.43 7.47
C ASP A 106 4.05 -21.32 6.27
N ALA A 107 3.36 -20.18 6.13
CA ALA A 107 2.57 -19.83 4.95
C ALA A 107 2.49 -18.32 4.78
N VAL A 108 2.21 -17.88 3.55
CA VAL A 108 2.05 -16.47 3.18
C VAL A 108 0.66 -16.26 2.61
N VAL A 109 -0.09 -15.33 3.20
CA VAL A 109 -1.38 -14.89 2.65
C VAL A 109 -1.16 -13.58 1.92
N VAL A 110 -1.41 -13.57 0.61
CA VAL A 110 -1.38 -12.36 -0.19
C VAL A 110 -2.80 -11.82 -0.31
N VAL A 111 -3.07 -10.70 0.36
CA VAL A 111 -4.37 -10.02 0.32
C VAL A 111 -4.45 -9.15 -0.94
N CYS A 112 -5.45 -9.39 -1.76
CA CYS A 112 -5.71 -8.71 -3.02
C CYS A 112 -7.07 -8.01 -2.96
N ASP A 113 -7.19 -6.86 -3.62
CA ASP A 113 -8.47 -6.17 -3.79
C ASP A 113 -9.18 -6.70 -5.04
N ALA A 114 -10.40 -7.23 -4.86
CA ALA A 114 -11.26 -7.73 -5.91
C ALA A 114 -11.59 -6.66 -6.99
N THR A 115 -11.58 -5.38 -6.63
CA THR A 115 -11.90 -4.27 -7.56
C THR A 115 -10.73 -3.84 -8.43
N CYS A 116 -9.50 -4.25 -8.10
CA CYS A 116 -8.30 -3.91 -8.87
C CYS A 116 -7.30 -5.09 -8.93
N LEU A 117 -7.80 -6.28 -9.23
CA LEU A 117 -7.04 -7.53 -9.15
C LEU A 117 -5.74 -7.51 -9.97
N GLU A 118 -5.77 -6.98 -11.20
CA GLU A 118 -4.61 -6.87 -12.11
C GLU A 118 -3.35 -6.34 -11.42
N ARG A 119 -3.47 -5.22 -10.69
CA ARG A 119 -2.34 -4.58 -10.01
C ARG A 119 -1.83 -5.39 -8.82
N ASN A 120 -2.70 -6.16 -8.18
CA ASN A 120 -2.37 -6.98 -7.03
C ASN A 120 -1.66 -8.28 -7.43
N LEU A 121 -1.94 -8.80 -8.63
CA LEU A 121 -1.32 -10.03 -9.13
C LEU A 121 0.20 -9.93 -9.27
N ASN A 122 0.75 -8.73 -9.44
CA ASN A 122 2.20 -8.52 -9.45
C ASN A 122 2.86 -9.03 -8.17
N LEU A 123 2.31 -8.67 -7.01
CA LEU A 123 2.83 -9.10 -5.72
C LEU A 123 2.58 -10.60 -5.49
N VAL A 124 1.43 -11.12 -5.93
CA VAL A 124 1.09 -12.55 -5.86
C VAL A 124 2.14 -13.37 -6.61
N LEU A 125 2.40 -13.04 -7.87
CA LEU A 125 3.36 -13.74 -8.71
C LEU A 125 4.78 -13.70 -8.12
N GLN A 126 5.23 -12.53 -7.64
CA GLN A 126 6.55 -12.42 -7.01
C GLN A 126 6.66 -13.23 -5.71
N THR A 127 5.60 -13.27 -4.91
CA THR A 127 5.56 -14.06 -3.67
C THR A 127 5.64 -15.56 -3.97
N MET A 128 4.93 -15.99 -5.02
CA MET A 128 4.92 -17.39 -5.50
C MET A 128 6.28 -17.85 -6.05
N GLU A 129 7.15 -16.93 -6.48
CA GLU A 129 8.53 -17.29 -6.85
C GLU A 129 9.43 -17.54 -5.63
N ILE A 130 9.13 -16.90 -4.49
CA ILE A 130 9.92 -17.01 -3.25
C ILE A 130 9.53 -18.26 -2.46
N THR A 131 8.23 -18.52 -2.30
CA THR A 131 7.71 -19.63 -1.50
C THR A 131 6.55 -20.34 -2.19
N THR A 132 6.41 -21.64 -1.93
CA THR A 132 5.30 -22.45 -2.45
C THR A 132 4.06 -22.39 -1.57
N GLN A 133 4.21 -22.03 -0.29
CA GLN A 133 3.11 -22.02 0.69
C GLN A 133 2.34 -20.70 0.63
N VAL A 134 1.77 -20.37 -0.54
CA VAL A 134 1.04 -19.12 -0.78
C VAL A 134 -0.46 -19.37 -0.82
N ILE A 135 -1.23 -18.45 -0.22
CA ILE A 135 -2.69 -18.40 -0.28
C ILE A 135 -3.09 -17.01 -0.75
N VAL A 136 -3.98 -16.93 -1.73
CA VAL A 136 -4.47 -15.65 -2.25
C VAL A 136 -5.82 -15.34 -1.60
N CYS A 137 -5.90 -14.24 -0.85
CA CYS A 137 -7.13 -13.77 -0.25
C CYS A 137 -7.68 -12.62 -1.09
N VAL A 138 -8.74 -12.88 -1.85
CA VAL A 138 -9.42 -11.87 -2.68
C VAL A 138 -10.44 -11.15 -1.80
N ASN A 139 -10.03 -10.01 -1.23
CA ASN A 139 -10.81 -9.20 -0.31
C ASN A 139 -11.66 -8.15 -1.05
N LEU A 140 -12.56 -7.47 -0.34
CA LEU A 140 -13.46 -6.44 -0.87
C LEU A 140 -14.45 -6.97 -1.91
N MET A 141 -14.86 -8.25 -1.79
CA MET A 141 -15.86 -8.85 -2.68
C MET A 141 -17.20 -8.12 -2.65
N ASP A 142 -17.59 -7.54 -1.52
CA ASP A 142 -18.79 -6.72 -1.39
C ASP A 142 -18.73 -5.42 -2.19
N GLU A 143 -17.54 -4.81 -2.29
CA GLU A 143 -17.32 -3.63 -3.14
C GLU A 143 -17.24 -4.01 -4.62
N ALA A 144 -16.66 -5.18 -4.96
CA ALA A 144 -16.66 -5.70 -6.33
C ALA A 144 -18.08 -5.97 -6.84
N GLU A 145 -18.95 -6.57 -6.00
CA GLU A 145 -20.36 -6.77 -6.32
C GLU A 145 -21.09 -5.44 -6.58
N LYS A 146 -20.88 -4.42 -5.73
CA LYS A 146 -21.44 -3.06 -5.93
C LYS A 146 -20.98 -2.43 -7.24
N LYS A 147 -19.70 -2.63 -7.60
CA LYS A 147 -19.10 -2.16 -8.86
C LYS A 147 -19.42 -3.05 -10.06
N LYS A 148 -20.14 -4.16 -9.87
CA LYS A 148 -20.53 -5.13 -10.93
C LYS A 148 -19.31 -5.79 -11.60
N ILE A 149 -18.26 -5.98 -10.83
CA ILE A 149 -17.05 -6.71 -11.22
C ILE A 149 -17.25 -8.16 -10.77
N CYS A 150 -17.21 -9.10 -11.72
CA CYS A 150 -17.27 -10.52 -11.42
C CYS A 150 -15.86 -11.11 -11.52
N VAL A 151 -15.38 -11.72 -10.43
CA VAL A 151 -14.10 -12.43 -10.38
C VAL A 151 -14.39 -13.93 -10.34
N ASP A 152 -13.95 -14.66 -11.36
CA ASP A 152 -14.00 -16.12 -11.38
C ASP A 152 -12.84 -16.68 -10.54
N LEU A 153 -13.16 -17.01 -9.29
CA LEU A 153 -12.20 -17.51 -8.32
C LEU A 153 -11.70 -18.91 -8.66
N ALA A 154 -12.51 -19.73 -9.35
CA ALA A 154 -12.11 -21.08 -9.73
C ALA A 154 -11.07 -21.02 -10.85
N VAL A 155 -11.32 -20.21 -11.87
CA VAL A 155 -10.35 -19.96 -12.95
C VAL A 155 -9.07 -19.34 -12.40
N LEU A 156 -9.19 -18.37 -11.48
CA LEU A 156 -8.02 -17.76 -10.86
C LEU A 156 -7.17 -18.77 -10.07
N GLN A 157 -7.83 -19.67 -9.33
CA GLN A 157 -7.16 -20.74 -8.58
C GLN A 157 -6.46 -21.73 -9.52
N ASP A 158 -7.12 -22.14 -10.60
CA ASP A 158 -6.54 -23.07 -11.58
C ASP A 158 -5.35 -22.46 -12.32
N LEU A 159 -5.43 -21.17 -12.69
CA LEU A 159 -4.35 -20.45 -13.35
C LEU A 159 -3.14 -20.26 -12.43
N LEU A 160 -3.36 -19.83 -11.19
CA LEU A 160 -2.26 -19.57 -10.24
C LEU A 160 -1.71 -20.86 -9.61
N GLY A 161 -2.50 -21.94 -9.53
CA GLY A 161 -2.10 -23.20 -8.88
C GLY A 161 -1.96 -23.10 -7.36
N VAL A 162 -2.57 -22.07 -6.75
CA VAL A 162 -2.59 -21.83 -5.30
C VAL A 162 -4.01 -21.56 -4.82
N PRO A 163 -4.36 -21.89 -3.55
CA PRO A 163 -5.70 -21.65 -3.03
C PRO A 163 -6.11 -20.18 -3.12
N VAL A 164 -7.32 -19.94 -3.61
CA VAL A 164 -7.92 -18.60 -3.70
C VAL A 164 -9.15 -18.56 -2.79
N VAL A 165 -9.13 -17.67 -1.81
CA VAL A 165 -10.21 -17.52 -0.83
C VAL A 165 -10.87 -16.15 -1.01
N PRO A 166 -12.20 -16.08 -1.26
CA PRO A 166 -12.92 -14.83 -1.24
C PRO A 166 -13.16 -14.34 0.18
N ALA A 167 -12.98 -13.05 0.41
CA ALA A 167 -13.22 -12.42 1.69
C ALA A 167 -13.90 -11.05 1.57
N SER A 168 -14.65 -10.69 2.62
CA SER A 168 -15.04 -9.33 2.91
C SER A 168 -14.74 -9.10 4.38
N ALA A 169 -13.49 -8.70 4.66
CA ALA A 169 -12.94 -8.63 6.01
C ALA A 169 -13.82 -7.79 6.95
N ARG A 170 -14.33 -6.63 6.48
CA ARG A 170 -15.20 -5.74 7.25
C ARG A 170 -16.50 -6.40 7.71
N SER A 171 -16.99 -7.39 6.97
CA SER A 171 -18.22 -8.13 7.32
C SER A 171 -17.93 -9.49 7.99
N GLY A 172 -16.65 -9.81 8.22
CA GLY A 172 -16.20 -11.10 8.76
C GLY A 172 -16.37 -12.29 7.79
N LYS A 173 -16.95 -12.07 6.61
CA LYS A 173 -17.22 -13.13 5.63
C LYS A 173 -15.92 -13.63 5.00
N GLY A 174 -15.75 -14.95 4.96
CA GLY A 174 -14.59 -15.61 4.32
C GLY A 174 -13.37 -15.79 5.24
N LEU A 175 -13.33 -15.16 6.41
CA LEU A 175 -12.18 -15.28 7.34
C LEU A 175 -12.04 -16.69 7.95
N ASP A 176 -13.16 -17.34 8.29
CA ASP A 176 -13.12 -18.75 8.76
C ASP A 176 -12.60 -19.68 7.66
N LEU A 177 -13.03 -19.48 6.41
CA LEU A 177 -12.54 -20.24 5.26
C LEU A 177 -11.05 -20.00 5.01
N LEU A 178 -10.59 -18.75 5.16
CA LEU A 178 -9.18 -18.40 5.06
C LEU A 178 -8.34 -19.15 6.09
N MET A 179 -8.79 -19.17 7.36
CA MET A 179 -8.08 -19.88 8.43
C MET A 179 -8.06 -21.40 8.24
N ARG A 180 -9.15 -22.01 7.76
CA ARG A 180 -9.14 -23.43 7.36
C ARG A 180 -8.13 -23.70 6.27
N THR A 181 -8.09 -22.85 5.25
CA THR A 181 -7.13 -22.99 4.13
C THR A 181 -5.70 -22.87 4.62
N ILE A 182 -5.41 -21.93 5.53
CA ILE A 182 -4.10 -21.78 6.18
C ILE A 182 -3.74 -23.06 6.94
N GLU A 183 -4.66 -23.62 7.72
CA GLU A 183 -4.43 -24.89 8.44
C GLU A 183 -4.09 -26.04 7.49
N GLN A 184 -4.82 -26.18 6.37
CA GLN A 184 -4.59 -27.23 5.37
C GLN A 184 -3.23 -27.09 4.67
N VAL A 185 -2.82 -25.86 4.37
CA VAL A 185 -1.52 -25.54 3.76
C VAL A 185 -0.38 -25.80 4.75
N CYS A 186 -0.50 -25.34 5.99
CA CYS A 186 0.52 -25.55 7.03
C CYS A 186 0.64 -27.01 7.50
N SER A 187 -0.44 -27.80 7.41
CA SER A 187 -0.44 -29.24 7.72
C SER A 187 0.03 -30.11 6.56
N GLY A 188 0.10 -29.55 5.34
CA GLY A 188 0.47 -30.29 4.12
C GLY A 188 -0.65 -31.14 3.54
N GLU A 189 -1.90 -30.97 3.99
CA GLU A 189 -3.07 -31.57 3.35
C GLU A 189 -3.30 -30.98 1.96
N LEU A 190 -3.07 -29.67 1.83
CA LEU A 190 -3.08 -28.95 0.57
C LEU A 190 -1.66 -28.51 0.25
N CYS A 191 -1.09 -29.05 -0.83
CA CYS A 191 0.23 -28.70 -1.33
C CYS A 191 0.08 -27.81 -2.57
N PRO A 192 0.24 -26.48 -2.45
CA PRO A 192 0.10 -25.59 -3.59
C PRO A 192 1.22 -25.83 -4.61
N THR A 193 0.88 -25.75 -5.89
CA THR A 193 1.83 -25.86 -7.01
C THR A 193 1.82 -24.56 -7.79
N PRO A 194 2.52 -23.53 -7.30
CA PRO A 194 2.42 -22.19 -7.87
C PRO A 194 2.87 -22.14 -9.33
N LEU A 195 2.14 -21.37 -10.11
CA LEU A 195 2.52 -20.95 -11.46
C LEU A 195 3.89 -20.28 -11.44
N ARG A 196 4.80 -20.73 -12.30
CA ARG A 196 6.12 -20.13 -12.47
C ARG A 196 6.11 -19.02 -13.51
N VAL A 197 6.68 -17.88 -13.18
CA VAL A 197 6.79 -16.75 -14.11
C VAL A 197 7.65 -17.14 -15.31
N THR A 198 7.15 -16.85 -16.52
CA THR A 198 7.88 -17.13 -17.76
C THR A 198 8.63 -15.89 -18.22
N TYR A 199 9.95 -15.91 -18.04
CA TYR A 199 10.83 -14.82 -18.51
C TYR A 199 11.29 -14.99 -19.97
N LEU A 200 11.76 -13.88 -20.55
CA LEU A 200 12.36 -13.85 -21.88
C LEU A 200 13.46 -14.91 -22.04
N PRO A 201 13.60 -15.55 -23.21
CA PRO A 201 14.62 -16.59 -23.43
C PRO A 201 16.05 -16.13 -23.11
N ALA A 202 16.36 -14.86 -23.37
CA ALA A 202 17.65 -14.27 -23.02
C ALA A 202 17.92 -14.28 -21.51
N LEU A 203 16.94 -13.83 -20.71
CA LEU A 203 17.03 -13.83 -19.25
C LEU A 203 17.10 -15.25 -18.69
N ARG A 204 16.31 -16.18 -19.22
CA ARG A 204 16.34 -17.59 -18.80
C ARG A 204 17.69 -18.25 -19.03
N GLN A 205 18.34 -17.96 -20.16
CA GLN A 205 19.68 -18.49 -20.45
C GLN A 205 20.74 -17.93 -19.49
N ALA A 206 20.70 -16.61 -19.26
CA ALA A 206 21.61 -15.92 -18.34
C ALA A 206 21.44 -16.43 -16.90
N ALA A 207 20.19 -16.51 -16.41
CA ALA A 207 19.86 -17.04 -15.10
C ALA A 207 20.22 -18.52 -14.95
N GLY A 208 20.13 -19.30 -16.03
CA GLY A 208 20.52 -20.72 -16.06
C GLY A 208 21.99 -20.95 -15.64
N LEU A 209 22.91 -20.09 -16.08
CA LEU A 209 24.34 -20.18 -15.71
C LEU A 209 24.56 -20.03 -14.20
N ILE A 210 23.79 -19.13 -13.58
CA ILE A 210 23.84 -18.87 -12.14
C ILE A 210 23.15 -20.02 -11.38
N LYS A 211 21.98 -20.45 -11.88
CA LYS A 211 21.19 -21.52 -11.30
C LYS A 211 21.97 -22.82 -11.18
N GLU A 212 22.77 -23.21 -12.18
CA GLU A 212 23.58 -24.44 -12.13
C GLU A 212 24.52 -24.48 -10.91
N ARG A 213 25.02 -23.32 -10.48
CA ARG A 213 25.87 -23.21 -9.30
C ARG A 213 25.07 -23.27 -8.01
N LEU A 214 23.94 -22.57 -7.97
CA LEU A 214 23.05 -22.56 -6.80
C LEU A 214 22.34 -23.90 -6.56
N ALA A 215 22.02 -24.65 -7.61
CA ALA A 215 21.28 -25.91 -7.54
C ALA A 215 22.03 -27.02 -6.79
N THR A 216 23.34 -26.88 -6.58
CA THR A 216 24.15 -27.84 -5.83
C THR A 216 24.01 -27.72 -4.31
N LYS A 217 23.30 -26.69 -3.82
CA LYS A 217 23.15 -26.39 -2.39
C LYS A 217 21.68 -26.48 -1.98
N GLU A 218 21.45 -27.02 -0.79
CA GLU A 218 20.12 -26.99 -0.18
C GLU A 218 19.84 -25.61 0.43
N SER A 219 18.77 -24.98 -0.03
CA SER A 219 18.25 -23.73 0.54
C SER A 219 16.73 -23.77 0.56
N LYS A 220 16.13 -23.05 1.51
CA LYS A 220 14.68 -22.81 1.54
C LYS A 220 14.23 -21.91 0.38
N ILE A 221 15.12 -21.08 -0.15
CA ILE A 221 14.84 -20.16 -1.25
C ILE A 221 15.03 -20.87 -2.58
N SER A 222 14.09 -20.64 -3.51
CA SER A 222 14.19 -21.16 -4.87
C SER A 222 15.44 -20.66 -5.59
N ALA A 223 16.28 -21.59 -6.04
CA ALA A 223 17.46 -21.29 -6.86
C ALA A 223 17.10 -20.57 -8.17
N ASP A 224 15.90 -20.81 -8.72
CA ASP A 224 15.40 -20.07 -9.89
C ASP A 224 15.22 -18.59 -9.54
N TRP A 225 14.48 -18.26 -8.48
CA TRP A 225 14.25 -16.87 -8.10
C TRP A 225 15.56 -16.16 -7.75
N ALA A 226 16.42 -16.81 -6.96
CA ALA A 226 17.73 -16.26 -6.59
C ALA A 226 18.59 -15.96 -7.83
N SER A 227 18.54 -16.82 -8.86
CA SER A 227 19.31 -16.59 -10.09
C SER A 227 18.90 -15.34 -10.86
N TYR A 228 17.60 -15.01 -10.90
CA TYR A 228 17.14 -13.75 -11.50
C TYR A 228 17.50 -12.54 -10.63
N ARG A 229 17.41 -12.67 -9.31
CA ARG A 229 17.74 -11.57 -8.38
C ARG A 229 19.23 -11.22 -8.38
N LEU A 230 20.10 -12.21 -8.57
CA LEU A 230 21.55 -11.97 -8.69
C LEU A 230 21.97 -11.30 -10.01
N LEU A 231 21.09 -11.29 -11.02
CA LEU A 231 21.31 -10.48 -12.23
C LEU A 231 21.01 -9.00 -11.97
N GLU A 232 20.26 -8.67 -10.92
CA GLU A 232 19.94 -7.31 -10.51
C GLU A 232 21.08 -6.73 -9.64
N GLN A 233 21.32 -5.42 -9.72
CA GLN A 233 22.39 -4.75 -8.96
C GLN A 233 21.99 -4.47 -7.49
N ASP A 234 21.54 -5.48 -6.75
CA ASP A 234 21.28 -5.36 -5.30
C ASP A 234 22.37 -6.06 -4.49
N GLN A 235 23.39 -5.29 -4.09
CA GLN A 235 24.52 -5.79 -3.30
C GLN A 235 24.07 -6.33 -1.93
N ALA A 236 23.13 -5.66 -1.26
CA ALA A 236 22.66 -6.09 0.06
C ALA A 236 21.89 -7.41 -0.02
N LEU A 237 21.09 -7.60 -1.06
CA LEU A 237 20.42 -8.88 -1.32
C LEU A 237 21.43 -9.97 -1.71
N THR A 238 22.44 -9.63 -2.51
CA THR A 238 23.48 -10.56 -2.93
C THR A 238 24.23 -11.13 -1.72
N GLU A 239 24.64 -10.28 -0.78
CA GLU A 239 25.29 -10.71 0.47
C GLU A 239 24.39 -11.63 1.32
N LYS A 240 23.10 -11.29 1.46
CA LYS A 240 22.14 -12.13 2.20
C LYS A 240 21.89 -13.47 1.51
N LEU A 241 21.82 -13.49 0.18
CA LEU A 241 21.64 -14.71 -0.60
C LEU A 241 22.88 -15.60 -0.51
N THR A 242 24.08 -15.06 -0.69
CA THR A 242 25.32 -15.86 -0.60
C THR A 242 25.50 -16.47 0.79
N ALA A 243 25.11 -15.74 1.84
CA ALA A 243 25.05 -16.28 3.21
C ALA A 243 24.01 -17.40 3.35
N CYS A 244 22.82 -17.24 2.75
CA CYS A 244 21.74 -18.23 2.80
C CYS A 244 22.12 -19.55 2.10
N PHE A 245 22.84 -19.48 0.97
CA PHE A 245 23.34 -20.66 0.24
C PHE A 245 24.64 -21.25 0.83
N GLN A 246 25.15 -20.70 1.94
CA GLN A 246 26.36 -21.15 2.64
C GLN A 246 27.57 -21.31 1.71
N LEU A 247 27.76 -20.32 0.81
CA LEU A 247 28.84 -20.35 -0.17
C LEU A 247 30.19 -20.03 0.50
N THR A 248 31.22 -20.78 0.13
CA THR A 248 32.61 -20.47 0.49
C THR A 248 33.15 -19.27 -0.30
N ASP A 249 34.19 -18.61 0.20
CA ASP A 249 34.80 -17.43 -0.47
C ASP A 249 35.20 -17.72 -1.93
N ALA A 250 35.68 -18.96 -2.21
CA ALA A 250 36.02 -19.38 -3.56
C ALA A 250 34.79 -19.53 -4.46
N GLU A 251 33.69 -20.10 -3.94
CA GLU A 251 32.43 -20.25 -4.67
C GLU A 251 31.76 -18.90 -4.92
N GLN A 252 31.89 -17.94 -3.99
CA GLN A 252 31.43 -16.56 -4.18
C GLN A 252 32.17 -15.88 -5.33
N ALA A 253 33.51 -16.00 -5.39
CA ALA A 253 34.29 -15.45 -6.49
C ALA A 253 33.93 -16.09 -7.85
N GLU A 254 33.64 -17.39 -7.88
CA GLU A 254 33.12 -18.06 -9.09
C GLU A 254 31.72 -17.58 -9.48
N LEU A 255 30.85 -17.35 -8.50
CA LEU A 255 29.50 -16.85 -8.70
C LEU A 255 29.52 -15.44 -9.30
N GLU A 256 30.35 -14.55 -8.76
CA GLU A 256 30.56 -13.20 -9.31
C GLU A 256 31.02 -13.25 -10.77
N GLN A 257 31.97 -14.14 -11.11
CA GLN A 257 32.39 -14.34 -12.49
C GLN A 257 31.26 -14.86 -13.39
N CYS A 258 30.37 -15.70 -12.86
CA CYS A 258 29.20 -16.19 -13.61
C CYS A 258 28.17 -15.09 -13.83
N ILE A 259 27.93 -14.23 -12.83
CA ILE A 259 27.04 -13.08 -12.94
C ILE A 259 27.55 -12.11 -14.01
N GLU A 260 28.84 -11.79 -14.01
CA GLU A 260 29.43 -10.89 -15.01
C GLU A 260 29.37 -11.48 -16.43
N LYS A 261 29.61 -12.79 -16.58
CA LYS A 261 29.40 -13.49 -17.87
C LYS A 261 27.94 -13.46 -18.32
N ALA A 262 27.01 -13.65 -17.40
CA ALA A 262 25.57 -13.63 -17.68
C ALA A 262 25.11 -12.24 -18.13
N LYS A 263 25.59 -11.17 -17.48
CA LYS A 263 25.36 -9.78 -17.89
C LYS A 263 25.95 -9.48 -19.26
N ALA A 264 27.18 -9.92 -19.54
CA ALA A 264 27.78 -9.76 -20.87
C ALA A 264 26.95 -10.42 -21.98
N GLN A 265 26.41 -11.62 -21.74
CA GLN A 265 25.51 -12.29 -22.69
C GLN A 265 24.18 -11.54 -22.91
N LEU A 266 23.68 -10.84 -21.90
CA LEU A 266 22.49 -10.01 -22.02
C LEU A 266 22.78 -8.73 -22.81
N ALA A 267 23.94 -8.10 -22.59
CA ALA A 267 24.39 -6.93 -23.32
C ALA A 267 24.57 -7.23 -24.82
N GLU A 268 25.14 -8.38 -25.20
CA GLU A 268 25.23 -8.83 -26.59
C GLU A 268 23.86 -8.96 -27.28
N LYS A 269 22.81 -9.25 -26.51
CA LYS A 269 21.42 -9.36 -26.98
C LYS A 269 20.65 -8.04 -26.90
N GLY A 270 21.32 -6.92 -26.59
CA GLY A 270 20.74 -5.59 -26.51
C GLY A 270 19.90 -5.35 -25.26
N ILE A 271 20.15 -6.11 -24.18
CA ILE A 271 19.56 -5.87 -22.86
C ILE A 271 20.68 -5.33 -21.96
N ASP A 272 20.74 -4.00 -21.84
CA ASP A 272 21.68 -3.34 -20.93
C ASP A 272 21.31 -3.61 -19.47
N GLU A 273 22.27 -3.44 -18.56
CA GLU A 273 22.09 -3.72 -17.12
C GLU A 273 20.91 -2.98 -16.49
N ASP A 274 20.74 -1.69 -16.82
CA ASP A 274 19.62 -0.88 -16.33
C ASP A 274 18.25 -1.41 -16.79
N HIS A 275 18.21 -2.09 -17.94
CA HIS A 275 16.97 -2.62 -18.51
C HIS A 275 16.64 -4.03 -18.03
N ILE A 276 17.56 -4.75 -17.37
CA ILE A 276 17.30 -6.12 -16.88
C ILE A 276 16.11 -6.12 -15.94
N GLN A 277 16.12 -5.21 -14.95
CA GLN A 277 15.06 -5.08 -13.96
C GLN A 277 13.72 -4.76 -14.64
N ASP A 278 13.71 -3.78 -15.54
CA ASP A 278 12.51 -3.39 -16.29
C ASP A 278 11.92 -4.54 -17.10
N LYS A 279 12.76 -5.38 -17.72
CA LYS A 279 12.29 -6.56 -18.48
C LYS A 279 11.71 -7.63 -17.57
N ILE A 280 12.30 -7.88 -16.40
CA ILE A 280 11.77 -8.80 -15.39
C ILE A 280 10.39 -8.32 -14.93
N VAL A 281 10.27 -7.05 -14.54
CA VAL A 281 9.00 -6.44 -14.12
C VAL A 281 7.96 -6.53 -15.23
N SER A 282 8.35 -6.19 -16.47
CA SER A 282 7.44 -6.24 -17.62
C SER A 282 6.87 -7.64 -17.83
N CYS A 283 7.67 -8.70 -17.67
CA CYS A 283 7.18 -10.08 -17.80
C CYS A 283 6.15 -10.40 -16.71
N ILE A 284 6.41 -10.01 -15.46
CA ILE A 284 5.49 -10.23 -14.33
C ILE A 284 4.17 -9.49 -14.56
N VAL A 285 4.24 -8.22 -14.95
CA VAL A 285 3.07 -7.36 -15.20
C VAL A 285 2.21 -7.92 -16.33
N LEU A 286 2.81 -8.26 -17.47
CA LEU A 286 2.08 -8.81 -18.62
C LEU A 286 1.44 -10.16 -18.30
N MET A 287 2.10 -10.97 -17.46
CA MET A 287 1.55 -12.24 -17.00
C MET A 287 0.37 -12.04 -16.04
N GLY A 288 0.47 -11.08 -15.12
CA GLY A 288 -0.63 -10.67 -14.25
C GLY A 288 -1.82 -10.12 -15.04
N GLU A 289 -1.57 -9.31 -16.07
CA GLU A 289 -2.59 -8.79 -16.99
C GLU A 289 -3.29 -9.94 -17.74
N GLY A 290 -2.53 -10.91 -18.25
CA GLY A 290 -3.08 -12.11 -18.91
C GLY A 290 -4.01 -12.89 -17.99
N ILE A 291 -3.56 -13.21 -16.77
CA ILE A 291 -4.36 -13.93 -15.77
C ILE A 291 -5.61 -13.13 -15.39
N CYS A 292 -5.48 -11.82 -15.20
CA CYS A 292 -6.60 -10.96 -14.85
C CYS A 292 -7.67 -10.92 -15.95
N ASN A 293 -7.27 -10.85 -17.22
CA ASN A 293 -8.19 -10.83 -18.35
C ASN A 293 -9.02 -12.12 -18.47
N ASP A 294 -8.43 -13.26 -18.07
CA ASP A 294 -9.10 -14.56 -18.12
C ASP A 294 -10.06 -14.78 -16.94
N CYS A 295 -9.82 -14.16 -15.77
CA CYS A 295 -10.62 -14.37 -14.56
C CYS A 295 -11.57 -13.22 -14.20
N VAL A 296 -11.33 -11.99 -14.67
CA VAL A 296 -12.16 -10.83 -14.34
C VAL A 296 -13.05 -10.49 -15.52
N HIS A 297 -14.35 -10.46 -15.25
CA HIS A 297 -15.35 -10.08 -16.22
C HIS A 297 -16.15 -8.89 -15.70
N ASP A 298 -16.09 -7.79 -16.43
CA ASP A 298 -17.05 -6.72 -16.25
C ASP A 298 -18.42 -7.24 -16.69
N ASN A 299 -19.39 -7.25 -15.78
CA ASN A 299 -20.76 -7.53 -16.13
C ASN A 299 -21.31 -6.35 -16.96
N LYS A 300 -21.05 -6.40 -18.27
CA LYS A 300 -21.35 -5.32 -19.23
C LYS A 300 -22.84 -4.97 -19.28
N ASP A 301 -23.70 -5.87 -18.84
CA ASP A 301 -25.16 -5.75 -18.94
C ASP A 301 -25.81 -4.91 -17.84
N CYS A 302 -25.08 -4.51 -16.80
CA CYS A 302 -25.68 -3.81 -15.66
C CYS A 302 -25.07 -2.44 -15.34
N SER A 303 -24.16 -1.86 -16.11
CA SER A 303 -23.71 -0.49 -15.86
C SER A 303 -24.69 0.50 -16.48
N ASP A 304 -25.36 1.29 -15.63
CA ASP A 304 -26.29 2.33 -16.08
C ASP A 304 -25.54 3.29 -17.02
N SER A 305 -26.08 3.48 -18.23
CA SER A 305 -25.40 4.18 -19.33
C SER A 305 -25.00 5.63 -19.00
N ARG A 306 -25.52 6.17 -17.91
CA ARG A 306 -25.28 7.53 -17.40
C ARG A 306 -23.93 7.64 -16.70
N ASP A 307 -23.57 6.70 -15.84
CA ASP A 307 -22.31 6.74 -15.08
C ASP A 307 -21.11 6.60 -16.01
N ARG A 308 -21.19 5.69 -16.99
CA ARG A 308 -20.17 5.54 -18.05
C ARG A 308 -20.03 6.77 -18.93
N LYS A 309 -21.12 7.48 -19.23
CA LYS A 309 -21.07 8.73 -20.01
C LYS A 309 -20.46 9.87 -19.20
N LEU A 310 -20.81 9.97 -17.91
CA LEU A 310 -20.24 10.96 -17.00
C LEU A 310 -18.75 10.71 -16.83
N ASP A 311 -18.35 9.49 -16.52
CA ASP A 311 -16.94 9.13 -16.36
C ASP A 311 -16.16 9.36 -17.65
N ARG A 312 -16.69 9.00 -18.82
CA ARG A 312 -16.01 9.25 -20.10
C ARG A 312 -15.84 10.73 -20.43
N ILE A 313 -16.81 11.56 -20.05
CA ILE A 313 -16.74 13.02 -20.22
C ILE A 313 -15.76 13.65 -19.23
N LEU A 314 -15.75 13.16 -17.99
CA LEU A 314 -14.90 13.66 -16.90
C LEU A 314 -13.44 13.19 -17.03
N THR A 315 -13.20 12.02 -17.61
CA THR A 315 -11.85 11.42 -17.73
C THR A 315 -11.19 11.62 -19.10
N SER A 316 -11.88 12.24 -20.06
CA SER A 316 -11.27 12.48 -21.37
C SER A 316 -10.14 13.50 -21.26
N ARG A 317 -9.01 13.23 -21.92
CA ARG A 317 -7.79 14.06 -21.89
C ARG A 317 -8.02 15.50 -22.40
N LEU A 318 -9.08 15.74 -23.19
CA LEU A 318 -9.42 17.05 -23.75
C LEU A 318 -10.55 17.77 -22.99
N THR A 319 -11.57 17.04 -22.52
CA THR A 319 -12.75 17.62 -21.83
C THR A 319 -12.63 17.60 -20.31
N GLY A 320 -11.76 16.77 -19.75
CA GLY A 320 -11.55 16.65 -18.32
C GLY A 320 -11.01 17.94 -17.70
N ILE A 321 -10.00 18.58 -18.30
CA ILE A 321 -9.39 19.81 -17.75
C ILE A 321 -10.36 21.00 -17.73
N PRO A 322 -11.10 21.34 -18.83
CA PRO A 322 -12.05 22.45 -18.81
C PRO A 322 -13.20 22.26 -17.82
N ILE A 323 -13.78 21.05 -17.78
CA ILE A 323 -14.85 20.73 -16.84
C ILE A 323 -14.32 20.80 -15.41
N MET A 324 -13.06 20.41 -15.21
CA MET A 324 -12.46 20.41 -13.90
C MET A 324 -12.26 21.81 -13.33
N ILE A 325 -11.78 22.73 -14.17
CA ILE A 325 -11.66 24.16 -13.83
C ILE A 325 -13.04 24.75 -13.56
N LEU A 326 -14.04 24.44 -14.39
CA LEU A 326 -15.40 24.95 -14.23
C LEU A 326 -16.03 24.48 -12.90
N LEU A 327 -15.85 23.22 -12.54
CA LEU A 327 -16.34 22.67 -11.29
C LEU A 327 -15.65 23.33 -10.08
N LEU A 328 -14.32 23.46 -10.11
CA LEU A 328 -13.57 24.13 -9.06
C LEU A 328 -13.97 25.61 -8.92
N MET A 329 -14.16 26.32 -10.04
CA MET A 329 -14.70 27.68 -10.06
C MET A 329 -16.11 27.73 -9.47
N GLY A 330 -16.96 26.75 -9.76
CA GLY A 330 -18.30 26.65 -9.19
C GLY A 330 -18.29 26.52 -7.67
N ILE A 331 -17.38 25.70 -7.12
CA ILE A 331 -17.22 25.54 -5.67
C ILE A 331 -16.69 26.80 -5.02
N PHE A 332 -15.68 27.46 -5.61
CA PHE A 332 -15.20 28.74 -5.08
C PHE A 332 -16.29 29.82 -5.12
N TRP A 333 -17.03 29.90 -6.22
CA TRP A 333 -18.13 30.84 -6.35
C TRP A 333 -19.23 30.59 -5.31
N LEU A 334 -19.60 29.33 -5.10
CA LEU A 334 -20.58 28.93 -4.10
C LEU A 334 -20.07 29.17 -2.67
N THR A 335 -18.79 28.93 -2.42
CA THR A 335 -18.17 29.20 -1.11
C THR A 335 -18.17 30.70 -0.81
N ILE A 336 -17.75 31.55 -1.74
CA ILE A 336 -17.70 33.02 -1.53
C ILE A 336 -19.12 33.59 -1.38
N THR A 337 -20.01 33.24 -2.31
CA THR A 337 -21.38 33.78 -2.33
C THR A 337 -22.19 33.23 -1.16
N GLY A 338 -22.05 31.94 -0.88
CA GLY A 338 -22.73 31.24 0.21
C GLY A 338 -22.21 31.63 1.59
N ALA A 339 -20.93 31.99 1.73
CA ALA A 339 -20.36 32.41 3.01
C ALA A 339 -20.73 33.84 3.40
N ASN A 340 -21.02 34.72 2.44
CA ASN A 340 -21.37 36.12 2.73
C ASN A 340 -22.63 36.21 3.62
N TYR A 341 -23.64 35.37 3.39
CA TYR A 341 -24.87 35.38 4.18
C TYR A 341 -24.68 34.97 5.65
N PRO A 342 -24.11 33.80 5.98
CA PRO A 342 -23.81 33.43 7.36
C PRO A 342 -22.76 34.34 8.00
N SER A 343 -21.80 34.90 7.23
CA SER A 343 -20.84 35.88 7.75
C SER A 343 -21.53 37.14 8.26
N GLN A 344 -22.50 37.67 7.50
CA GLN A 344 -23.29 38.83 7.92
C GLN A 344 -24.12 38.51 9.17
N LEU A 345 -24.81 37.37 9.20
CA LEU A 345 -25.59 36.95 10.38
C LEU A 345 -24.72 36.80 11.64
N LEU A 346 -23.53 36.20 11.50
CA LEU A 346 -22.62 36.01 12.62
C LEU A 346 -22.04 37.35 13.11
N SER A 347 -21.68 38.23 12.17
CA SER A 347 -21.23 39.58 12.43
C SER A 347 -22.28 40.35 13.23
N ASP A 348 -23.53 40.40 12.73
CA ASP A 348 -24.62 41.12 13.39
C ASP A 348 -24.88 40.60 14.80
N GLY A 349 -24.83 39.27 15.00
CA GLY A 349 -24.99 38.65 16.31
C GLY A 349 -23.83 38.95 17.27
N LEU A 350 -22.59 38.87 16.80
CA LEU A 350 -21.40 39.12 17.62
C LEU A 350 -21.24 40.61 17.97
N PHE A 351 -21.53 41.52 17.03
CA PHE A 351 -21.52 42.95 17.31
C PHE A 351 -22.67 43.37 18.23
N TRP A 352 -23.84 42.73 18.12
CA TRP A 352 -24.91 42.93 19.10
C TRP A 352 -24.48 42.55 20.52
N ILE A 353 -23.72 41.46 20.69
CA ILE A 353 -23.14 41.09 21.99
C ILE A 353 -22.08 42.11 22.44
N GLN A 354 -21.27 42.63 21.52
CA GLN A 354 -20.30 43.70 21.81
C GLN A 354 -20.97 44.94 22.40
N ASP A 355 -22.11 45.36 21.85
CA ASP A 355 -22.86 46.52 22.32
C ASP A 355 -23.39 46.27 23.74
N ARG A 356 -23.91 45.07 24.02
CA ARG A 356 -24.35 44.68 25.37
C ARG A 356 -23.21 44.60 26.38
N LEU A 357 -22.05 44.12 25.97
CA LEU A 357 -20.83 44.13 26.79
C LEU A 357 -20.39 45.56 27.09
N THR A 358 -20.52 46.46 26.13
CA THR A 358 -20.20 47.89 26.31
C THR A 358 -21.16 48.53 27.32
N ASP A 359 -22.47 48.30 27.20
CA ASP A 359 -23.46 48.77 28.16
C ASP A 359 -23.20 48.25 29.58
N LEU A 360 -22.79 46.98 29.71
CA LEU A 360 -22.46 46.36 31.00
C LEU A 360 -21.22 47.00 31.65
N PHE A 361 -20.17 47.28 30.86
CA PHE A 361 -18.96 47.93 31.36
C PHE A 361 -19.23 49.39 31.77
N HIS A 362 -20.11 50.09 31.05
CA HIS A 362 -20.58 51.42 31.44
C HIS A 362 -21.41 51.39 32.72
N TRP A 363 -22.31 50.40 32.88
CA TRP A 363 -23.09 50.23 34.11
C TRP A 363 -22.22 49.93 35.34
N LEU A 364 -21.14 49.17 35.17
CA LEU A 364 -20.18 48.84 36.21
C LEU A 364 -19.19 49.97 36.55
N ASN A 365 -19.26 51.13 35.88
CA ASN A 365 -18.27 52.21 35.99
C ASN A 365 -16.82 51.70 35.77
N ALA A 366 -16.63 50.80 34.82
CA ALA A 366 -15.31 50.27 34.51
C ALA A 366 -14.39 51.38 33.93
N PRO A 367 -13.07 51.35 34.22
CA PRO A 367 -12.12 52.28 33.62
C PRO A 367 -12.07 52.17 32.08
N GLU A 368 -11.97 53.29 31.37
CA GLU A 368 -11.96 53.33 29.90
C GLU A 368 -10.85 52.46 29.28
N TRP A 369 -9.68 52.38 29.91
CA TRP A 369 -8.57 51.56 29.42
C TRP A 369 -8.91 50.06 29.40
N LEU A 370 -9.75 49.59 30.34
CA LEU A 370 -10.12 48.18 30.48
C LEU A 370 -11.19 47.79 29.45
N HIS A 371 -12.20 48.65 29.27
CA HIS A 371 -13.19 48.49 28.19
C HIS A 371 -12.53 48.53 26.81
N GLY A 372 -11.64 49.50 26.58
CA GLY A 372 -10.91 49.64 25.33
C GLY A 372 -10.05 48.43 25.00
N ALA A 373 -9.33 47.88 25.97
CA ALA A 373 -8.48 46.70 25.76
C ALA A 373 -9.30 45.42 25.50
N LEU A 374 -10.31 45.14 26.32
CA LEU A 374 -11.03 43.86 26.27
C LEU A 374 -12.14 43.85 25.22
N VAL A 375 -12.96 44.89 25.15
CA VAL A 375 -14.15 44.92 24.30
C VAL A 375 -13.80 45.43 22.90
N LEU A 376 -13.17 46.61 22.81
CA LEU A 376 -12.83 47.22 21.51
C LEU A 376 -11.56 46.63 20.89
N GLY A 377 -10.66 46.07 21.70
CA GLY A 377 -9.47 45.37 21.25
C GLY A 377 -9.75 43.89 21.02
N VAL A 378 -9.67 43.09 22.09
CA VAL A 378 -9.69 41.62 21.99
C VAL A 378 -10.99 41.09 21.39
N TYR A 379 -12.14 41.46 21.96
CA TYR A 379 -13.43 40.92 21.55
C TYR A 379 -13.78 41.32 20.11
N ARG A 380 -13.68 42.61 19.78
CA ARG A 380 -13.98 43.12 18.44
C ARG A 380 -13.12 42.47 17.35
N VAL A 381 -11.82 42.29 17.61
CA VAL A 381 -10.92 41.62 16.66
C VAL A 381 -11.31 40.15 16.50
N LEU A 382 -11.57 39.44 17.60
CA LEU A 382 -12.03 38.05 17.56
C LEU A 382 -13.36 37.92 16.81
N ALA A 383 -14.33 38.78 17.10
CA ALA A 383 -15.63 38.79 16.45
C ALA A 383 -15.51 39.00 14.93
N TRP A 384 -14.64 39.92 14.51
CA TRP A 384 -14.38 40.17 13.09
C TRP A 384 -13.69 38.98 12.40
N VAL A 385 -12.62 38.45 13.00
CA VAL A 385 -11.90 37.29 12.44
C VAL A 385 -12.81 36.08 12.32
N VAL A 386 -13.58 35.77 13.37
CA VAL A 386 -14.50 34.63 13.37
C VAL A 386 -15.62 34.84 12.34
N SER A 387 -16.19 36.04 12.23
CA SER A 387 -17.27 36.31 11.27
C SER A 387 -16.82 36.21 9.82
N VAL A 388 -15.60 36.64 9.51
CA VAL A 388 -15.10 36.66 8.13
C VAL A 388 -14.52 35.30 7.70
N MET A 389 -13.80 34.59 8.58
CA MET A 389 -13.02 33.41 8.19
C MET A 389 -13.75 32.08 8.40
N LEU A 390 -14.58 31.97 9.44
CA LEU A 390 -15.24 30.70 9.78
C LEU A 390 -16.27 30.25 8.72
N PRO A 391 -17.16 31.13 8.21
CA PRO A 391 -18.22 30.68 7.29
C PRO A 391 -17.71 30.14 5.95
N PRO A 392 -16.72 30.76 5.27
CA PRO A 392 -16.11 30.16 4.08
C PRO A 392 -15.55 28.77 4.33
N MET A 393 -14.82 28.58 5.43
CA MET A 393 -14.24 27.28 5.78
C MET A 393 -15.32 26.23 6.05
N ALA A 394 -16.38 26.59 6.77
CA ALA A 394 -17.48 25.69 7.11
C ALA A 394 -18.25 25.19 5.87
N ILE A 395 -18.25 25.95 4.78
CA ILE A 395 -18.87 25.56 3.50
C ILE A 395 -17.87 24.82 2.62
N PHE A 396 -16.62 25.30 2.55
CA PHE A 396 -15.59 24.75 1.69
C PHE A 396 -15.23 23.30 2.07
N PHE A 397 -14.99 23.02 3.35
CA PHE A 397 -14.54 21.69 3.78
C PHE A 397 -15.56 20.58 3.43
N PRO A 398 -16.86 20.70 3.76
CA PRO A 398 -17.84 19.70 3.37
C PRO A 398 -17.92 19.50 1.85
N LEU A 399 -17.90 20.57 1.06
CA LEU A 399 -17.91 20.47 -0.41
C LEU A 399 -16.65 19.80 -0.95
N PHE A 400 -15.50 20.09 -0.35
CA PHE A 400 -14.22 19.50 -0.72
C PHE A 400 -14.13 18.02 -0.36
N THR A 401 -14.58 17.63 0.84
CA THR A 401 -14.69 16.21 1.24
C THR A 401 -15.65 15.47 0.32
N LEU A 402 -16.78 16.08 -0.08
CA LEU A 402 -17.70 15.49 -1.05
C LEU A 402 -17.01 15.25 -2.41
N LEU A 403 -16.14 16.16 -2.85
CA LEU A 403 -15.33 15.94 -4.05
C LEU A 403 -14.29 14.84 -3.90
N GLU A 404 -13.70 14.72 -2.72
CA GLU A 404 -12.77 13.65 -2.39
C GLU A 404 -13.45 12.29 -2.45
N ASP A 405 -14.63 12.18 -1.82
CA ASP A 405 -15.47 10.99 -1.78
C ASP A 405 -15.96 10.57 -3.18
N PHE A 406 -16.24 11.53 -4.07
CA PHE A 406 -16.52 11.25 -5.49
C PHE A 406 -15.28 10.82 -6.29
N GLY A 407 -14.11 10.72 -5.66
CA GLY A 407 -12.87 10.28 -6.30
C GLY A 407 -12.34 11.30 -7.31
N TYR A 408 -12.74 12.57 -7.21
CA TYR A 408 -12.36 13.60 -8.15
C TYR A 408 -10.94 14.11 -7.91
N LEU A 409 -10.53 14.31 -6.66
CA LEU A 409 -9.18 14.79 -6.32
C LEU A 409 -8.05 13.86 -6.83
N PRO A 410 -8.14 12.52 -6.69
CA PRO A 410 -7.17 11.61 -7.32
C PRO A 410 -7.10 11.77 -8.85
N ARG A 411 -8.24 12.02 -9.51
CA ARG A 411 -8.32 12.22 -10.97
C ARG A 411 -7.69 13.55 -11.39
N VAL A 412 -7.89 14.63 -10.62
CA VAL A 412 -7.24 15.93 -10.82
C VAL A 412 -5.72 15.81 -10.69
N ALA A 413 -5.23 15.16 -9.63
CA ALA A 413 -3.80 14.97 -9.41
C ALA A 413 -3.15 14.17 -10.55
N PHE A 414 -3.84 13.16 -11.09
CA PHE A 414 -3.37 12.39 -12.24
C PHE A 414 -3.30 13.21 -13.54
N ASN A 415 -4.31 14.04 -13.83
CA ASN A 415 -4.30 14.92 -15.00
C ASN A 415 -3.23 16.02 -14.89
N LEU A 416 -2.97 16.52 -13.67
CA LEU A 416 -1.90 17.48 -13.40
C LEU A 416 -0.52 16.84 -13.44
N ASP A 417 -0.38 15.54 -13.16
CA ASP A 417 0.89 14.81 -13.16
C ASP A 417 1.65 14.95 -14.49
N HIS A 418 0.96 15.04 -15.63
CA HIS A 418 1.60 15.26 -16.93
C HIS A 418 2.32 16.61 -17.03
N TYR A 419 1.73 17.68 -16.49
CA TYR A 419 2.33 19.02 -16.47
C TYR A 419 3.38 19.16 -15.37
N PHE A 420 3.16 18.54 -14.20
CA PHE A 420 4.12 18.51 -13.10
C PHE A 420 5.38 17.69 -13.45
N LYS A 421 5.23 16.54 -14.15
CA LYS A 421 6.38 15.80 -14.71
C LYS A 421 7.22 16.63 -15.66
N LYS A 422 6.59 17.51 -16.46
CA LYS A 422 7.30 18.45 -17.34
C LYS A 422 8.09 19.50 -16.56
N ALA A 423 7.68 19.79 -15.32
CA ALA A 423 8.36 20.65 -14.36
C ALA A 423 9.28 19.89 -13.37
N LYS A 424 9.52 18.58 -13.58
CA LYS A 424 10.28 17.68 -12.68
C LYS A 424 9.72 17.55 -11.26
N THR A 425 8.41 17.73 -11.08
CA THR A 425 7.70 17.58 -9.80
C THR A 425 6.68 16.44 -9.87
N CYS A 426 6.32 15.88 -8.72
CA CYS A 426 5.36 14.76 -8.65
C CYS A 426 3.93 15.29 -8.57
N GLY A 427 2.97 14.72 -9.31
CA GLY A 427 1.56 15.12 -9.28
C GLY A 427 0.91 15.10 -7.90
N LYS A 428 1.43 14.31 -6.95
CA LYS A 428 1.01 14.33 -5.53
C LYS A 428 1.26 15.68 -4.84
N GLN A 429 2.25 16.46 -5.30
CA GLN A 429 2.55 17.80 -4.76
C GLN A 429 1.52 18.86 -5.20
N SER A 430 0.73 18.60 -6.25
CA SER A 430 -0.35 19.51 -6.68
C SER A 430 -1.47 19.59 -5.63
N LEU A 431 -1.80 18.46 -4.98
CA LEU A 431 -2.77 18.39 -3.90
C LEU A 431 -2.30 19.20 -2.69
N THR A 432 -1.02 19.10 -2.35
CA THR A 432 -0.41 19.88 -1.27
C THR A 432 -0.42 21.37 -1.56
N MET A 433 -0.16 21.80 -2.81
CA MET A 433 -0.28 23.22 -3.21
C MET A 433 -1.72 23.75 -3.11
N CYS A 434 -2.72 22.98 -3.54
CA CYS A 434 -4.12 23.38 -3.40
C CYS A 434 -4.51 23.56 -1.93
N MET A 435 -4.03 22.69 -1.05
CA MET A 435 -4.30 22.73 0.39
C MET A 435 -3.61 23.92 1.10
N VAL A 436 -2.41 24.28 0.63
CA VAL A 436 -1.62 25.43 1.14
C VAL A 436 -2.21 26.77 0.67
N TYR A 437 -2.72 26.85 -0.56
CA TYR A 437 -3.33 28.09 -1.07
C TYR A 437 -4.63 28.48 -0.35
N THR A 438 -5.29 27.53 0.32
CA THR A 438 -6.46 27.78 1.18
C THR A 438 -6.13 28.13 2.63
N ASN A 439 -4.86 28.04 3.04
CA ASN A 439 -4.38 28.42 4.38
C ASN A 439 -3.63 29.76 4.41
N LEU A 440 -3.45 30.42 3.26
CA LEU A 440 -3.08 31.83 3.14
C LEU A 440 -4.30 32.64 2.74
#